data_AF-A0A2W4NLG4-F1
#
_entry.id   AF-A0A2W4NLG4-F1
#
_cell.length_a   1.000
_cell.length_b   1.000
_cell.length_c   1.000
_cell.angle_alpha   90.00
_cell.angle_beta   90.00
_cell.angle_gamma   90.00
#
_symmetry.space_group_name_H-M   'P 1'
#
loop_
_entity.id
_entity.type
_entity.pdbx_description
1 polymer ?
#
loop_
_entity_poly.entity_id
_entity_poly.type
_entity_poly.pdbx_seq_one_letter_code
_entity_poly.pdbx_strand_id
1 'polypeptide(L)'
;MSESTQDQASFDETLISTPAENALAAVEAVGARAPALVDAWVRAGNAAAVAVVAERGNGPARKAARRGLQVLGARGIRVEAPPRIASLPSPAVETTTEAWLVPPDPTGMVLVVIATRPAASRARSAFFFLRGDFIERVTVGELSGRSLKDALKRATTVGIEAVRVSPGYARQRVTETRDRHVQRGLPLPLGMTSAAELLVPLPETPEPHPLDTEGLELSDEDARDLAQRS
;
A
#
# COMPACT_ATOMS: atom_id res chain seq x y z
N MET A 1 -50.16 -16.76 -11.66
CA MET A 1 -49.01 -17.66 -11.47
C MET A 1 -48.26 -17.14 -10.26
N SER A 2 -48.45 -17.81 -9.14
CA SER A 2 -47.98 -17.39 -7.82
C SER A 2 -46.62 -18.02 -7.56
N GLU A 3 -45.56 -17.23 -7.58
CA GLU A 3 -44.28 -17.65 -7.01
C GLU A 3 -44.29 -17.36 -5.51
N SER A 4 -44.76 -18.35 -4.77
CA SER A 4 -44.62 -18.44 -3.32
C SER A 4 -43.17 -18.80 -3.00
N THR A 5 -42.29 -17.81 -2.83
CA THR A 5 -40.93 -18.06 -2.32
C THR A 5 -40.98 -18.17 -0.79
N GLN A 6 -41.38 -19.33 -0.28
CA GLN A 6 -41.06 -19.78 1.07
C GLN A 6 -39.66 -20.40 1.04
N ASP A 7 -38.68 -19.67 1.58
CA ASP A 7 -37.71 -20.28 2.51
C ASP A 7 -37.06 -19.20 3.39
N GLN A 8 -37.90 -18.52 4.20
CA GLN A 8 -37.40 -17.83 5.38
C GLN A 8 -37.11 -18.89 6.43
N ALA A 9 -35.91 -19.47 6.40
CA ALA A 9 -35.42 -20.23 7.55
C ALA A 9 -35.39 -19.28 8.75
N SER A 10 -36.39 -19.39 9.61
CA SER A 10 -36.54 -18.55 10.80
C SER A 10 -35.34 -18.75 11.70
N PHE A 11 -34.78 -17.66 12.21
CA PHE A 11 -33.80 -17.74 13.29
C PHE A 11 -34.56 -17.93 14.60
N ASP A 12 -33.97 -18.71 15.51
CA ASP A 12 -34.52 -18.88 16.85
C ASP A 12 -34.58 -17.51 17.57
N GLU A 13 -35.56 -17.35 18.45
CA GLU A 13 -35.80 -16.09 19.17
C GLU A 13 -34.55 -15.63 19.95
N THR A 14 -33.77 -16.59 20.46
CA THR A 14 -32.50 -16.35 21.16
C THR A 14 -31.44 -15.68 20.28
N LEU A 15 -31.41 -16.01 18.99
CA LEU A 15 -30.52 -15.36 18.01
C LEU A 15 -31.06 -13.98 17.63
N ILE A 16 -32.37 -13.80 17.54
CA ILE A 16 -33.00 -12.52 17.22
C ILE A 16 -32.81 -11.51 18.37
N SER A 17 -32.88 -11.96 19.62
CA SER A 17 -32.67 -11.15 20.82
C SER A 17 -31.20 -11.04 21.24
N THR A 18 -30.25 -11.36 20.36
CA THR A 18 -28.81 -11.33 20.66
C THR A 18 -28.39 -9.94 21.17
N PRO A 19 -27.74 -9.83 22.35
CA PRO A 19 -27.24 -8.56 22.85
C PRO A 19 -26.08 -8.05 21.98
N ALA A 20 -25.87 -6.74 21.97
CA ALA A 20 -24.84 -6.06 21.16
C ALA A 20 -23.43 -6.67 21.31
N GLU A 21 -23.08 -7.10 22.53
CA GLU A 21 -21.78 -7.71 22.86
C GLU A 21 -21.51 -9.00 22.07
N ASN A 22 -22.56 -9.77 21.78
CA ASN A 22 -22.48 -11.07 21.10
C ASN A 22 -22.84 -10.99 19.61
N ALA A 23 -23.14 -9.78 19.08
CA ALA A 23 -23.65 -9.61 17.73
C ALA A 23 -22.64 -10.04 16.64
N LEU A 24 -21.34 -9.80 16.83
CA LEU A 24 -20.31 -10.25 15.87
C LEU A 24 -20.15 -11.77 15.90
N ALA A 25 -20.11 -12.37 17.09
CA ALA A 25 -20.01 -13.82 17.25
C ALA A 25 -21.24 -14.55 16.66
N ALA A 26 -22.43 -13.99 16.82
CA ALA A 26 -23.65 -14.53 16.21
C ALA A 26 -23.61 -14.44 14.67
N VAL A 27 -23.10 -13.34 14.11
CA VAL A 27 -22.91 -13.19 12.67
C VAL A 27 -21.89 -14.19 12.12
N GLU A 28 -20.79 -14.41 12.84
CA GLU A 28 -19.76 -15.38 12.46
C GLU A 28 -20.27 -16.82 12.55
N ALA A 29 -21.00 -17.17 13.61
CA ALA A 29 -21.56 -18.50 13.82
C ALA A 29 -22.54 -18.92 12.73
N VAL A 30 -23.26 -17.96 12.13
CA VAL A 30 -24.26 -18.22 11.08
C VAL A 30 -23.67 -18.05 9.66
N GLY A 31 -22.44 -17.55 9.54
CA GLY A 31 -21.65 -17.55 8.32
C GLY A 31 -22.37 -16.93 7.11
N ALA A 32 -22.60 -17.72 6.06
CA ALA A 32 -23.21 -17.26 4.80
C ALA A 32 -24.63 -16.67 4.98
N ARG A 33 -25.35 -17.05 6.04
CA ARG A 33 -26.68 -16.52 6.36
C ARG A 33 -26.65 -15.23 7.20
N ALA A 34 -25.47 -14.69 7.49
CA ALA A 34 -25.31 -13.47 8.28
C ALA A 34 -26.13 -12.26 7.78
N PRO A 35 -26.28 -11.99 6.47
CA PRO A 35 -27.15 -10.90 6.01
C PRO A 35 -28.62 -11.11 6.42
N ALA A 36 -29.11 -12.35 6.36
CA ALA A 36 -30.48 -12.67 6.73
C ALA A 36 -30.71 -12.52 8.25
N LEU A 37 -29.70 -12.82 9.07
CA LEU A 37 -29.74 -12.58 10.52
C LEU A 37 -29.85 -11.08 10.84
N VAL A 38 -29.07 -10.26 10.13
CA VAL A 38 -29.16 -8.80 10.26
C VAL A 38 -30.55 -8.29 9.86
N ASP A 39 -31.13 -8.80 8.78
CA ASP A 39 -32.51 -8.45 8.38
C ASP A 39 -33.55 -8.89 9.41
N ALA A 40 -33.32 -10.00 10.13
CA ALA A 40 -34.16 -10.42 11.25
C ALA A 40 -34.04 -9.46 12.44
N TRP A 41 -32.83 -9.01 12.80
CA TRP A 41 -32.62 -7.98 13.83
C TRP A 41 -33.27 -6.64 13.48
N VAL A 42 -33.21 -6.22 12.23
CA VAL A 42 -33.88 -5.00 11.75
C VAL A 42 -35.40 -5.13 11.87
N ARG A 43 -35.96 -6.30 11.57
CA ARG A 43 -37.40 -6.57 11.76
C ARG A 43 -37.79 -6.56 13.24
N ALA A 44 -36.96 -7.13 14.11
CA ALA A 44 -37.17 -7.15 15.56
C ALA A 44 -36.85 -5.82 16.27
N GLY A 45 -36.28 -4.83 15.58
CA GLY A 45 -35.92 -3.55 16.17
C GLY A 45 -34.68 -3.59 17.07
N ASN A 46 -33.83 -4.63 16.96
CA ASN A 46 -32.59 -4.76 17.72
C ASN A 46 -31.50 -3.83 17.16
N ALA A 47 -31.67 -2.53 17.39
CA ALA A 47 -30.79 -1.48 16.93
C ALA A 47 -29.35 -1.63 17.43
N ALA A 48 -29.18 -2.14 18.65
CA ALA A 48 -27.88 -2.28 19.29
C ALA A 48 -27.00 -3.32 18.58
N ALA A 49 -27.53 -4.50 18.27
CA ALA A 49 -26.81 -5.52 17.51
C ALA A 49 -26.49 -5.06 16.07
N VAL A 50 -27.47 -4.42 15.41
CA VAL A 50 -27.29 -3.90 14.04
C VAL A 50 -26.20 -2.82 14.01
N ALA A 51 -26.14 -1.93 15.02
CA ALA A 51 -25.13 -0.88 15.08
C ALA A 51 -23.71 -1.44 15.25
N VAL A 52 -23.54 -2.46 16.09
CA VAL A 52 -22.24 -3.14 16.26
C VAL A 52 -21.75 -3.75 14.95
N VAL A 53 -22.63 -4.43 14.20
CA VAL A 53 -22.26 -5.08 12.93
C VAL A 53 -22.02 -4.06 11.82
N ALA A 54 -22.78 -2.95 11.78
CA ALA A 54 -22.55 -1.88 10.81
C ALA A 54 -21.18 -1.23 10.98
N GLU A 55 -20.75 -1.09 12.23
CA GLU A 55 -19.47 -0.46 12.58
C GLU A 55 -18.29 -1.44 12.42
N ARG A 56 -18.36 -2.60 13.08
CA ARG A 56 -17.24 -3.54 13.28
C ARG A 56 -17.31 -4.81 12.44
N GLY A 57 -18.46 -5.11 11.82
CA GLY A 57 -18.61 -6.28 10.97
C GLY A 57 -17.93 -6.13 9.61
N ASN A 58 -17.85 -7.23 8.86
CA ASN A 58 -17.23 -7.27 7.52
C ASN A 58 -18.18 -7.82 6.45
N GLY A 59 -17.82 -7.60 5.18
CA GLY A 59 -18.48 -8.22 4.03
C GLY A 59 -19.97 -7.90 3.87
N PRO A 60 -20.78 -8.84 3.32
CA PRO A 60 -22.20 -8.65 3.06
C PRO A 60 -23.04 -8.30 4.30
N ALA A 61 -22.70 -8.85 5.47
CA ALA A 61 -23.39 -8.58 6.73
C ALA A 61 -23.26 -7.12 7.17
N ARG A 62 -22.06 -6.52 7.04
CA ARG A 62 -21.84 -5.10 7.30
C ARG A 62 -22.70 -4.20 6.41
N LYS A 63 -22.81 -4.56 5.12
CA LYS A 63 -23.61 -3.81 4.14
C LYS A 63 -25.11 -3.89 4.48
N ALA A 64 -25.60 -5.08 4.84
CA ALA A 64 -26.96 -5.26 5.32
C ALA A 64 -27.21 -4.42 6.58
N ALA A 65 -26.28 -4.40 7.54
CA ALA A 65 -26.44 -3.66 8.79
C ALA A 65 -26.48 -2.14 8.59
N ARG A 66 -25.63 -1.59 7.73
CA ARG A 66 -25.67 -0.15 7.38
C ARG A 66 -27.00 0.26 6.75
N ARG A 67 -27.57 -0.59 5.89
CA ARG A 67 -28.91 -0.37 5.32
C ARG A 67 -29.98 -0.50 6.40
N GLY A 68 -29.86 -1.50 7.27
CA GLY A 68 -30.70 -1.72 8.43
C GLY A 68 -30.79 -0.51 9.35
N LEU A 69 -29.68 0.17 9.63
CA LEU A 69 -29.67 1.40 10.43
C LEU A 69 -30.50 2.53 9.81
N GLN A 70 -30.50 2.67 8.48
CA GLN A 70 -31.35 3.66 7.79
C GLN A 70 -32.84 3.30 7.93
N VAL A 71 -33.17 2.02 7.83
CA VAL A 71 -34.54 1.51 8.03
C VAL A 71 -35.01 1.74 9.48
N LEU A 72 -34.16 1.46 10.47
CA LEU A 72 -34.46 1.68 11.88
C LEU A 72 -34.61 3.17 12.20
N GLY A 73 -33.76 4.02 11.62
CA GLY A 73 -33.87 5.48 11.72
C GLY A 73 -35.19 6.01 11.14
N ALA A 74 -35.60 5.52 9.95
CA ALA A 74 -36.89 5.87 9.34
C ALA A 74 -38.10 5.42 10.18
N ARG A 75 -37.94 4.39 11.02
CA ARG A 75 -38.96 3.91 11.98
C ARG A 75 -38.94 4.65 13.32
N GLY A 76 -38.07 5.64 13.50
CA GLY A 76 -37.95 6.40 14.74
C GLY A 76 -37.27 5.64 15.88
N ILE A 77 -36.65 4.49 15.61
CA ILE A 77 -35.91 3.72 16.63
C ILE A 77 -34.56 4.42 16.84
N ARG A 78 -34.36 4.97 18.04
CA ARG A 78 -33.10 5.62 18.40
C ARG A 78 -32.00 4.57 18.48
N VAL A 79 -31.00 4.73 17.62
CA VAL A 79 -29.79 3.91 17.63
C VAL A 79 -28.76 4.65 18.50
N GLU A 80 -28.55 4.18 19.72
CA GLU A 80 -27.40 4.63 20.49
C GLU A 80 -26.14 4.14 19.78
N ALA A 81 -25.26 5.09 19.42
CA ALA A 81 -24.00 4.75 18.78
C ALA A 81 -23.19 3.86 19.74
N PRO A 82 -22.72 2.67 19.32
CA PRO A 82 -21.94 1.81 20.18
C PRO A 82 -20.71 2.56 20.69
N PRO A 83 -20.28 2.31 21.94
CA PRO A 83 -19.13 3.00 22.51
C PRO A 83 -17.91 2.81 21.59
N ARG A 84 -17.35 3.93 21.12
CA ARG A 84 -16.12 3.96 20.33
C ARG A 84 -14.95 3.66 21.27
N ILE A 85 -14.65 2.38 21.44
CA ILE A 85 -13.39 1.96 22.05
C ILE A 85 -12.30 2.30 21.02
N ALA A 86 -11.30 3.07 21.44
CA ALA A 86 -10.17 3.42 20.59
C ALA A 86 -9.59 2.14 19.97
N SER A 87 -9.54 2.07 18.65
CA SER A 87 -8.94 0.95 17.94
C SER A 87 -7.49 0.83 18.39
N LEU A 88 -7.12 -0.32 18.96
CA LEU A 88 -5.72 -0.65 19.15
C LEU A 88 -5.03 -0.64 17.76
N PRO A 89 -3.76 -0.23 17.67
CA PRO A 89 -3.03 -0.23 16.40
C PRO A 89 -3.05 -1.66 15.85
N SER A 90 -3.51 -1.81 14.61
CA SER A 90 -3.41 -3.08 13.90
C SER A 90 -1.95 -3.55 13.90
N PRO A 91 -1.69 -4.87 14.00
CA PRO A 91 -0.34 -5.41 13.91
C PRO A 91 0.33 -4.85 12.65
N ALA A 92 1.62 -4.49 12.77
CA ALA A 92 2.41 -3.84 11.73
C ALA A 92 2.16 -4.56 10.40
N VAL A 93 1.45 -3.88 9.49
CA VAL A 93 1.10 -4.46 8.20
C VAL A 93 2.41 -4.76 7.49
N GLU A 94 2.65 -6.03 7.18
CA GLU A 94 3.83 -6.43 6.42
C GLU A 94 3.92 -5.57 5.18
N THR A 95 5.04 -4.86 5.10
CA THR A 95 5.26 -3.80 4.14
C THR A 95 6.39 -4.26 3.23
N THR A 96 6.09 -4.46 1.95
CA THR A 96 7.09 -4.85 0.96
C THR A 96 7.74 -3.61 0.38
N THR A 97 9.07 -3.58 0.32
CA THR A 97 9.81 -2.53 -0.37
C THR A 97 10.41 -3.08 -1.66
N GLU A 98 10.16 -2.39 -2.76
CA GLU A 98 10.69 -2.70 -4.09
C GLU A 98 11.48 -1.49 -4.61
N ALA A 99 12.50 -1.74 -5.43
CA ALA A 99 13.29 -0.69 -6.06
C ALA A 99 13.59 -0.98 -7.53
N TRP A 100 13.79 0.09 -8.30
CA TRP A 100 14.15 0.05 -9.70
C TRP A 100 15.25 1.06 -10.02
N LEU A 101 16.07 0.71 -10.99
CA LEU A 101 17.07 1.56 -11.62
C LEU A 101 16.72 1.69 -13.10
N VAL A 102 16.58 2.92 -13.59
CA VAL A 102 16.61 3.19 -15.03
C VAL A 102 18.04 3.66 -15.36
N PRO A 103 18.72 2.99 -16.31
CA PRO A 103 20.09 3.34 -16.69
C PRO A 103 20.16 4.75 -17.30
N PRO A 104 21.37 5.34 -17.39
CA PRO A 104 21.52 6.69 -17.89
C PRO A 104 20.92 6.87 -19.29
N ASP A 105 20.12 7.91 -19.46
CA ASP A 105 19.66 8.34 -20.77
C ASP A 105 20.77 9.12 -21.54
N PRO A 106 20.55 9.55 -22.80
CA PRO A 106 21.54 10.32 -23.55
C PRO A 106 21.95 11.65 -22.89
N THR A 107 21.19 12.15 -21.91
CA THR A 107 21.53 13.36 -21.14
C THR A 107 22.33 13.03 -19.86
N GLY A 108 22.60 11.74 -19.61
CA GLY A 108 23.30 11.24 -18.43
C GLY A 108 22.41 11.14 -17.19
N MET A 109 21.09 11.23 -17.34
CA MET A 109 20.14 11.13 -16.23
C MET A 109 19.89 9.68 -15.86
N VAL A 110 20.19 9.33 -14.61
CA VAL A 110 19.85 8.04 -14.00
C VAL A 110 18.63 8.22 -13.12
N LEU A 111 17.63 7.35 -13.23
CA LEU A 111 16.49 7.37 -12.32
C LEU A 111 16.56 6.18 -11.35
N VAL A 112 16.50 6.49 -10.06
CA VAL A 112 16.29 5.49 -9.00
C VAL A 112 14.88 5.64 -8.47
N VAL A 113 14.14 4.52 -8.36
CA VAL A 113 12.79 4.50 -7.79
C VAL A 113 12.76 3.56 -6.61
N ILE A 114 12.25 4.03 -5.47
CA ILE A 114 12.02 3.22 -4.27
C ILE A 114 10.53 3.32 -3.95
N ALA A 115 9.87 2.17 -3.80
CA ALA A 115 8.45 2.11 -3.44
C ALA A 115 8.21 1.13 -2.29
N THR A 116 7.37 1.55 -1.36
CA THR A 116 7.03 0.79 -0.17
C THR A 116 5.51 0.60 -0.16
N ARG A 117 5.07 -0.66 -0.14
CA ARG A 117 3.67 -1.08 -0.28
C ARG A 117 3.23 -1.91 0.93
N PRO A 118 2.21 -1.46 1.68
CA PRO A 118 1.41 -2.33 2.53
C PRO A 118 0.52 -3.24 1.68
N ALA A 119 0.32 -4.50 2.10
CA ALA A 119 -0.35 -5.57 1.34
C ALA A 119 -1.65 -5.21 0.59
N ALA A 120 -2.43 -4.23 1.06
CA ALA A 120 -3.72 -3.83 0.47
C ALA A 120 -3.85 -2.34 0.10
N SER A 121 -2.76 -1.59 -0.03
CA SER A 121 -2.84 -0.13 -0.23
C SER A 121 -1.96 0.42 -1.37
N ARG A 122 -2.04 1.74 -1.59
CA ARG A 122 -1.18 2.46 -2.55
C ARG A 122 0.27 2.41 -2.06
N ALA A 123 1.20 2.28 -2.98
CA ALA A 123 2.62 2.30 -2.64
C ALA A 123 3.06 3.75 -2.48
N ARG A 124 3.68 4.08 -1.34
CA ARG A 124 4.46 5.32 -1.22
C ARG A 124 5.71 5.15 -2.06
N SER A 125 5.95 6.06 -2.99
CA SER A 125 7.04 5.96 -3.96
C SER A 125 7.82 7.26 -4.04
N ALA A 126 9.12 7.16 -4.26
CA ALA A 126 10.00 8.28 -4.56
C ALA A 126 10.81 7.99 -5.82
N PHE A 127 10.87 8.99 -6.71
CA PHE A 127 11.60 9.00 -7.96
C PHE A 127 12.75 9.99 -7.82
N PHE A 128 13.98 9.49 -7.80
CA PHE A 128 15.20 10.27 -7.66
C PHE A 128 15.89 10.40 -9.02
N PHE A 129 15.92 11.61 -9.56
CA PHE A 129 16.54 11.92 -10.84
C PHE A 129 17.98 12.38 -10.57
N LEU A 130 18.93 11.51 -10.89
CA LEU A 130 20.35 11.68 -10.59
C LEU A 130 21.12 12.04 -11.87
N ARG A 131 22.11 12.93 -11.76
CA ARG A 131 23.03 13.28 -12.85
C ARG A 131 24.44 13.45 -12.30
N GLY A 132 25.30 12.45 -12.54
CA GLY A 132 26.62 12.40 -11.91
C GLY A 132 26.52 12.47 -10.38
N ASP A 133 27.06 13.54 -9.80
CA ASP A 133 27.06 13.79 -8.35
C ASP A 133 25.83 14.54 -7.84
N PHE A 134 24.87 14.85 -8.72
CA PHE A 134 23.75 15.71 -8.40
C PHE A 134 22.43 14.96 -8.34
N ILE A 135 21.61 15.25 -7.32
CA ILE A 135 20.18 14.97 -7.33
C ILE A 135 19.49 16.19 -7.94
N GLU A 136 18.99 16.06 -9.16
CA GLU A 136 18.35 17.16 -9.88
C GLU A 136 16.90 17.37 -9.41
N ARG A 137 16.19 16.27 -9.17
CA ARG A 137 14.79 16.31 -8.77
C ARG A 137 14.43 15.08 -7.95
N VAL A 138 13.53 15.27 -7.00
CA VAL A 138 12.86 14.19 -6.29
C VAL A 138 11.36 14.39 -6.36
N THR A 139 10.66 13.36 -6.84
CA THR A 139 9.20 13.34 -6.89
C THR A 139 8.69 12.24 -5.96
N VAL A 140 7.87 12.61 -4.99
CA VAL A 140 7.26 11.67 -4.03
C VAL A 140 5.76 11.60 -4.26
N GLY A 141 5.17 10.42 -4.13
CA GLY A 141 3.72 10.26 -4.22
C GLY A 141 3.23 8.86 -3.88
N GLU A 142 1.92 8.76 -3.67
CA GLU A 142 1.24 7.49 -3.44
C GLU A 142 0.61 6.97 -4.75
N LEU A 143 1.15 5.86 -5.25
CA LEU A 143 0.76 5.31 -6.54
C LEU A 143 0.12 3.93 -6.40
N SER A 144 -0.92 3.68 -7.21
CA SER A 144 -1.40 2.31 -7.43
C SER A 144 -0.33 1.50 -8.18
N GLY A 145 -0.40 0.16 -8.16
CA GLY A 145 0.55 -0.68 -8.91
C GLY A 145 0.56 -0.38 -10.42
N ARG A 146 -0.62 -0.14 -11.00
CA ARG A 146 -0.75 0.27 -12.41
C ARG A 146 -0.12 1.65 -12.65
N SER A 147 -0.42 2.62 -11.79
CA SER A 147 0.13 3.98 -11.90
C SER A 147 1.65 4.01 -11.76
N LEU A 148 2.22 3.15 -10.91
CA LEU A 148 3.67 3.00 -10.75
C LEU A 148 4.31 2.42 -12.01
N LYS A 149 3.72 1.36 -12.58
CA LYS A 149 4.19 0.79 -13.85
C LYS A 149 4.11 1.80 -15.00
N ASP A 150 3.03 2.56 -15.08
CA ASP A 150 2.87 3.60 -16.09
C ASP A 150 3.85 4.77 -15.87
N ALA A 151 4.17 5.11 -14.61
CA ALA A 151 5.17 6.12 -14.28
C ALA A 151 6.59 5.68 -14.67
N LEU A 152 6.95 4.42 -14.40
CA LEU A 152 8.22 3.84 -14.85
C LEU A 152 8.35 3.88 -16.37
N LYS A 153 7.31 3.45 -17.10
CA LYS A 153 7.29 3.49 -18.57
C LYS A 153 7.43 4.90 -19.15
N ARG A 154 6.87 5.91 -18.47
CA ARG A 154 7.01 7.32 -18.89
C ARG A 154 8.40 7.88 -18.60
N ALA A 155 9.10 7.33 -17.62
CA ALA A 155 10.44 7.77 -17.26
C ALA A 155 11.55 7.07 -18.08
N THR A 156 11.20 6.02 -18.82
CA THR A 156 12.10 5.31 -19.75
C THR A 156 11.98 5.85 -21.17
N THR A 157 13.11 5.95 -21.87
CA THR A 157 13.18 6.29 -23.31
C THR A 157 13.18 5.02 -24.16
N VAL A 158 12.93 5.12 -25.47
CA VAL A 158 12.96 3.98 -26.41
C VAL A 158 14.29 3.22 -26.28
N GLY A 159 14.22 1.90 -26.05
CA GLY A 159 15.39 1.03 -25.90
C GLY A 159 15.98 0.98 -24.48
N ILE A 160 15.44 1.75 -23.53
CA ILE A 160 15.86 1.75 -22.13
C ILE A 160 14.72 1.20 -21.27
N GLU A 161 15.01 0.22 -20.42
CA GLU A 161 14.01 -0.34 -19.50
C GLU A 161 14.43 -0.15 -18.03
N ALA A 162 13.43 -0.12 -17.15
CA ALA A 162 13.65 -0.08 -15.72
C ALA A 162 14.02 -1.49 -15.22
N VAL A 163 15.20 -1.62 -14.64
CA VAL A 163 15.71 -2.87 -14.07
C VAL A 163 15.37 -2.91 -12.58
N ARG A 164 14.90 -4.06 -12.09
CA ARG A 164 14.71 -4.25 -10.65
C ARG A 164 16.05 -4.38 -9.95
N VAL A 165 16.21 -3.66 -8.85
CA VAL A 165 17.38 -3.70 -7.98
C VAL A 165 16.95 -3.93 -6.54
N SER A 166 17.88 -4.35 -5.69
CA SER A 166 17.63 -4.46 -4.26
C SER A 166 17.34 -3.08 -3.65
N PRO A 167 16.46 -2.99 -2.64
CA PRO A 167 16.22 -1.75 -1.93
C PRO A 167 17.47 -1.19 -1.25
N GLY A 168 18.35 -2.04 -0.71
CA GLY A 168 19.59 -1.62 -0.06
C GLY A 168 20.50 -0.85 -1.02
N TYR A 169 20.79 -1.44 -2.18
CA TYR A 169 21.54 -0.81 -3.26
C TYR A 169 20.96 0.54 -3.68
N ALA A 170 19.64 0.60 -3.91
CA ALA A 170 18.97 1.84 -4.31
C ALA A 170 19.10 2.95 -3.24
N ARG A 171 18.93 2.59 -1.96
CA ARG A 171 19.07 3.53 -0.83
C ARG A 171 20.51 4.03 -0.70
N GLN A 172 21.49 3.13 -0.81
CA GLN A 172 22.90 3.47 -0.76
C GLN A 172 23.25 4.44 -1.88
N ARG A 173 22.92 4.10 -3.14
CA ARG A 173 23.20 4.95 -4.30
C ARG A 173 22.63 6.36 -4.17
N VAL A 174 21.37 6.49 -3.72
CA VAL A 174 20.74 7.80 -3.52
C VAL A 174 21.41 8.56 -2.37
N THR A 175 21.76 7.88 -1.28
CA THR A 175 22.40 8.49 -0.10
C THR A 175 23.81 8.98 -0.44
N GLU A 176 24.62 8.19 -1.12
CA GLU A 176 25.95 8.61 -1.56
C GLU A 176 25.87 9.81 -2.51
N THR A 177 24.91 9.81 -3.44
CA THR A 177 24.70 10.94 -4.35
C THR A 177 24.23 12.19 -3.59
N ARG A 178 23.36 12.03 -2.59
CA ARG A 178 22.95 13.13 -1.70
C ARG A 178 24.16 13.71 -0.97
N ASP A 179 25.03 12.86 -0.44
CA ASP A 179 26.18 13.31 0.34
C ASP A 179 27.17 14.06 -0.55
N ARG A 180 27.42 13.57 -1.78
CA ARG A 180 28.21 14.32 -2.79
C ARG A 180 27.54 15.65 -3.18
N HIS A 181 26.23 15.67 -3.38
CA HIS A 181 25.48 16.89 -3.69
C HIS A 181 25.62 17.95 -2.58
N VAL A 182 25.52 17.54 -1.32
CA VAL A 182 25.68 18.43 -0.15
C VAL A 182 27.13 18.91 -0.03
N GLN A 183 28.12 18.05 -0.26
CA GLN A 183 29.55 18.44 -0.26
C GLN A 183 29.86 19.52 -1.31
N ARG A 184 29.11 19.57 -2.41
CA ARG A 184 29.20 20.63 -3.43
C ARG A 184 28.53 21.95 -3.01
N GLY A 185 27.91 22.01 -1.83
CA GLY A 185 27.27 23.20 -1.30
C GLY A 185 25.92 23.53 -1.96
N LEU A 186 25.29 22.57 -2.63
CA LEU A 186 24.02 22.78 -3.31
C LEU A 186 22.83 22.47 -2.39
N PRO A 187 21.71 23.23 -2.52
CA PRO A 187 20.51 22.97 -1.76
C PRO A 187 19.81 21.70 -2.23
N LEU A 188 19.39 20.87 -1.28
CA LEU A 188 18.67 19.64 -1.57
C LEU A 188 17.32 19.91 -2.26
N PRO A 189 16.91 19.09 -3.25
CA PRO A 189 15.59 19.18 -3.85
C PRO A 189 14.47 18.98 -2.83
N LEU A 190 13.35 19.70 -2.99
CA LEU A 190 12.22 19.70 -2.05
C LEU A 190 11.70 18.31 -1.66
N GLY A 191 11.69 17.35 -2.61
CA GLY A 191 11.21 16.00 -2.35
C GLY A 191 12.11 15.15 -1.45
N MET A 192 13.35 15.59 -1.15
CA MET A 192 14.29 14.82 -0.34
C MET A 192 13.77 14.59 1.08
N THR A 193 13.23 15.63 1.73
CA THR A 193 12.71 15.52 3.10
C THR A 193 11.50 14.57 3.15
N SER A 194 10.59 14.66 2.17
CA SER A 194 9.43 13.78 2.07
C SER A 194 9.78 12.32 1.75
N ALA A 195 10.95 12.09 1.14
CA ALA A 195 11.44 10.77 0.78
C ALA A 195 12.33 10.12 1.86
N ALA A 196 12.67 10.83 2.94
CA ALA A 196 13.65 10.39 3.93
C ALA A 196 13.36 8.99 4.52
N GLU A 197 12.09 8.68 4.81
CA GLU A 197 11.68 7.38 5.33
C GLU A 197 11.95 6.21 4.36
N LEU A 198 11.93 6.47 3.04
CA LEU A 198 12.21 5.44 2.04
C LEU A 198 13.71 5.12 1.93
N LEU A 199 14.56 6.01 2.44
CA LEU A 199 16.03 5.87 2.43
C LEU A 199 16.57 5.06 3.61
N VAL A 200 15.71 4.65 4.54
CA VAL A 200 16.07 3.93 5.77
C VAL A 200 15.42 2.54 5.80
N PRO A 201 16.07 1.50 6.35
CA PRO A 201 17.48 1.46 6.76
C PRO A 201 18.43 1.38 5.55
N LEU A 202 19.63 1.92 5.73
CA LEU A 202 20.76 1.62 4.84
C LEU A 202 21.27 0.21 5.15
N PRO A 203 21.79 -0.51 4.13
CA PRO A 203 22.41 -1.80 4.36
C PRO A 203 23.66 -1.63 5.23
N GLU A 204 23.92 -2.57 6.14
CA GLU A 204 25.10 -2.55 7.02
C GLU A 204 26.41 -2.75 6.23
N THR A 205 26.34 -3.54 5.16
CA THR A 205 27.43 -3.78 4.22
C THR A 205 27.06 -3.16 2.87
N PRO A 206 27.96 -2.41 2.21
CA PRO A 206 27.75 -1.91 0.86
C PRO A 206 27.29 -3.03 -0.08
N GLU A 207 26.15 -2.83 -0.74
CA GLU A 207 25.68 -3.80 -1.74
C GLU A 207 26.43 -3.59 -3.06
N PRO A 208 26.92 -4.65 -3.72
CA PRO A 208 27.65 -4.53 -4.98
C PRO A 208 26.73 -4.00 -6.10
N HIS A 209 27.31 -3.45 -7.15
CA HIS A 209 26.53 -3.03 -8.31
C HIS A 209 25.82 -4.25 -8.92
N PRO A 210 24.56 -4.12 -9.37
CA PRO A 210 23.81 -5.24 -9.98
C PRO A 210 24.50 -5.93 -11.17
N LEU A 211 25.49 -5.27 -11.78
CA LEU A 211 26.28 -5.80 -12.90
C LEU A 211 27.62 -6.40 -12.47
N ASP A 212 28.10 -6.10 -11.26
CA ASP A 212 29.37 -6.65 -10.76
C ASP A 212 29.28 -8.17 -10.58
N THR A 213 28.08 -8.69 -10.34
CA THR A 213 27.82 -10.14 -10.25
C THR A 213 27.79 -10.85 -11.60
N GLU A 214 27.75 -10.12 -12.72
CA GLU A 214 27.67 -10.72 -14.07
C GLU A 214 29.05 -11.08 -14.65
N GLY A 215 30.14 -10.84 -13.91
CA GLY A 215 31.50 -11.14 -14.38
C GLY A 215 31.95 -10.28 -15.55
N LEU A 216 31.35 -9.09 -15.70
CA LEU A 216 31.66 -8.10 -16.73
C LEU A 216 32.86 -7.23 -16.32
N GLU A 217 33.90 -7.85 -15.76
CA GLU A 217 35.14 -7.15 -15.46
C GLU A 217 35.83 -6.80 -16.79
N LEU A 218 36.16 -5.52 -16.98
CA LEU A 218 37.04 -5.10 -18.06
C LEU A 218 38.39 -5.80 -17.86
N SER A 219 38.86 -6.51 -18.90
CA SER A 219 40.19 -7.09 -18.84
C SER A 219 41.25 -5.98 -18.72
N ASP A 220 42.38 -6.28 -18.07
CA ASP A 220 43.49 -5.33 -17.95
C ASP A 220 44.00 -4.83 -19.32
N GLU A 221 43.80 -5.63 -20.36
CA GLU A 221 44.15 -5.29 -21.75
C GLU A 221 43.14 -4.30 -22.34
N ASP A 222 41.83 -4.55 -22.19
CA ASP A 222 40.77 -3.65 -22.65
C ASP A 222 40.79 -2.30 -21.89
N ALA A 223 41.09 -2.33 -20.60
CA ALA A 223 41.20 -1.12 -19.78
C ALA A 223 42.36 -0.21 -20.24
N ARG A 224 43.49 -0.80 -20.65
CA ARG A 224 44.65 -0.07 -21.19
C ARG A 224 44.34 0.52 -22.56
N ASP A 225 43.66 -0.23 -23.43
CA ASP A 225 43.27 0.23 -24.76
C ASP A 225 42.29 1.41 -24.70
N LEU A 226 41.37 1.39 -23.74
CA LEU A 226 40.40 2.47 -23.55
C LEU A 226 41.07 3.74 -23.00
N ALA A 227 42.02 3.60 -22.08
CA ALA A 227 42.81 4.71 -21.54
C ALA A 227 43.75 5.36 -22.58
N GLN A 228 44.18 4.62 -23.60
CA GLN A 228 44.97 5.17 -24.73
C GLN A 228 44.10 5.91 -25.75
N ARG A 229 42.78 5.68 -25.74
CA ARG A 229 41.82 6.27 -26.69
C ARG A 229 41.03 7.45 -26.13
N SER A 230 41.05 7.68 -24.81
CA SER A 230 40.48 8.83 -24.11
C SER A 230 41.46 9.99 -24.00
#